data_AF-A0A438W2M0-F1
#
_entry.id   AF-A0A438W2M0-F1
#
_cell.length_a   1.000
_cell.length_b   1.000
_cell.length_c   1.000
_cell.angle_alpha   90.00
_cell.angle_beta   90.00
_cell.angle_gamma   90.00
#
_symmetry.space_group_name_H-M   'P 1'
#
loop_
_entity.id
_entity.type
_entity.pdbx_description
1 polymer ?
#
loop_
_entity_poly.entity_id
_entity_poly.type
_entity_poly.pdbx_seq_one_letter_code
_entity_poly.pdbx_strand_id
1 'polypeptide(L)'
;TIEAYRMLRPLVIYPFHLGVTEAGNLFSSSIKSAMALGGLLMEGIGDTMRVSITGELENEIKVARAILRHSGRLKEGINWISCPTCGRIEANLVDMASKVEKR
;
A
#
# COMPACT_ATOMS: atom_id res chain seq x y z
N THR A 1 7.56 -12.49 -9.33
CA THR A 1 7.88 -11.91 -7.99
C THR A 1 7.20 -12.65 -6.86
N ILE A 2 5.86 -12.68 -6.78
CA ILE A 2 5.14 -13.29 -5.64
C ILE A 2 5.52 -14.75 -5.42
N GLU A 3 5.44 -15.57 -6.48
CA GLU A 3 5.72 -17.01 -6.40
C GLU A 3 7.15 -17.30 -5.92
N ALA A 4 8.14 -16.55 -6.42
CA ALA A 4 9.53 -16.69 -5.98
C ALA A 4 9.69 -16.46 -4.47
N TYR A 5 9.05 -15.41 -3.92
CA TYR A 5 9.07 -15.17 -2.47
C TYR A 5 8.36 -16.27 -1.68
N ARG A 6 7.22 -16.76 -2.16
CA ARG A 6 6.49 -17.87 -1.52
C ARG A 6 7.30 -19.17 -1.52
N MET A 7 7.98 -19.48 -2.62
CA MET A 7 8.85 -20.65 -2.74
C MET A 7 10.08 -20.55 -1.84
N LEU A 8 10.67 -19.35 -1.71
CA LEU A 8 11.88 -19.14 -0.91
C LEU A 8 11.59 -19.08 0.59
N ARG A 9 10.44 -18.52 1.02
CA ARG A 9 10.09 -18.33 2.44
C ARG A 9 10.25 -19.58 3.33
N PRO A 10 9.81 -20.79 2.93
CA PRO A 10 9.99 -21.99 3.77
C PRO A 10 11.41 -22.56 3.74
N LEU A 11 12.26 -22.14 2.79
CA LEU A 11 13.61 -22.69 2.61
C LEU A 11 14.68 -21.96 3.43
N VAL A 12 14.39 -20.74 3.89
CA VAL A 12 15.36 -19.89 4.61
C VAL A 12 14.73 -19.12 5.76
N ILE A 13 15.55 -18.75 6.75
CA ILE A 13 15.14 -17.96 7.92
C ILE A 13 15.52 -16.47 7.83
N TYR A 14 16.17 -16.05 6.74
CA TYR A 14 16.63 -14.67 6.57
C TYR A 14 15.47 -13.67 6.40
N PRO A 15 15.68 -12.39 6.75
CA PRO A 15 14.71 -11.33 6.49
C PRO A 15 14.60 -11.03 4.99
N PHE A 16 13.40 -10.72 4.52
CA PHE A 16 13.08 -10.48 3.12
C PHE A 16 12.85 -8.99 2.88
N HIS A 17 13.68 -8.42 2.00
CA HIS A 17 13.38 -7.13 1.37
C HIS A 17 12.45 -7.36 0.19
N LEU A 18 11.24 -6.80 0.24
CA LEU A 18 10.26 -6.88 -0.83
C LEU A 18 10.37 -5.67 -1.77
N GLY A 19 10.28 -5.93 -3.07
CA GLY A 19 10.21 -4.87 -4.06
C GLY A 19 9.64 -5.37 -5.38
N VAL A 20 9.00 -4.47 -6.10
CA VAL A 20 8.63 -4.66 -7.51
C VAL A 20 9.45 -3.67 -8.32
N THR A 21 10.37 -4.17 -9.14
CA THR A 21 11.14 -3.34 -10.07
C THR A 21 10.29 -2.97 -11.27
N GLU A 22 10.64 -1.85 -11.93
CA GLU A 22 9.99 -1.40 -13.16
C GLU A 22 8.45 -1.36 -13.04
N ALA A 23 7.97 -0.74 -11.96
CA ALA A 23 6.53 -0.70 -11.68
C ALA A 23 5.79 0.39 -12.47
N GLY A 24 6.53 1.33 -13.08
CA GLY A 24 6.01 2.37 -13.96
C GLY A 24 5.76 3.70 -13.26
N ASN A 25 4.92 4.54 -13.88
CA ASN A 25 4.52 5.84 -13.32
C ASN A 25 3.74 5.70 -12.01
N LEU A 26 3.45 6.82 -11.33
CA LEU A 26 2.79 6.84 -10.02
C LEU A 26 1.54 5.96 -9.94
N PHE A 27 0.63 6.06 -10.90
CA PHE A 27 -0.63 5.31 -10.87
C PHE A 27 -0.40 3.80 -11.05
N SER A 28 0.32 3.41 -12.12
CA SER A 28 0.58 2.00 -12.42
C SER A 28 1.41 1.32 -11.33
N SER A 29 2.46 2.02 -10.85
CA SER A 29 3.33 1.53 -9.79
C SER A 29 2.60 1.35 -8.47
N SER A 30 1.70 2.27 -8.11
CA SER A 30 0.88 2.16 -6.90
C SER A 30 0.02 0.90 -6.92
N ILE A 31 -0.66 0.64 -8.04
CA ILE A 31 -1.53 -0.54 -8.19
C ILE A 31 -0.70 -1.82 -8.20
N LYS A 32 0.31 -1.90 -9.08
CA LYS A 32 1.16 -3.10 -9.24
C LYS A 32 1.87 -3.46 -7.93
N SER A 33 2.40 -2.47 -7.23
CA SER A 33 3.09 -2.66 -5.95
C SER A 33 2.12 -3.04 -4.84
N ALA A 34 0.94 -2.41 -4.76
CA ALA A 34 -0.07 -2.77 -3.76
C ALA A 34 -0.56 -4.21 -3.93
N MET A 35 -0.82 -4.65 -5.16
CA MET A 35 -1.23 -6.03 -5.45
C MET A 35 -0.15 -7.04 -5.08
N ALA A 36 1.11 -6.80 -5.45
CA ALA A 36 2.18 -7.76 -5.23
C ALA A 36 2.70 -7.77 -3.80
N LEU A 37 3.02 -6.59 -3.26
CA LEU A 37 3.63 -6.45 -1.93
C LEU A 37 2.57 -6.63 -0.84
N GLY A 38 1.38 -6.05 -1.02
CA GLY A 38 0.26 -6.20 -0.08
C GLY A 38 -0.14 -7.66 0.12
N GLY A 39 -0.21 -8.45 -0.96
CA GLY A 39 -0.53 -9.88 -0.88
C GLY A 39 0.51 -10.66 -0.07
N LEU A 40 1.81 -10.46 -0.35
CA LEU A 40 2.89 -11.09 0.42
C LEU A 40 2.85 -10.68 1.91
N LEU A 41 2.59 -9.39 2.19
CA LEU A 41 2.47 -8.89 3.56
C LEU A 41 1.26 -9.50 4.30
N MET A 42 0.13 -9.71 3.63
CA MET A 42 -1.01 -10.40 4.25
C MET A 42 -0.72 -11.87 4.58
N GLU A 43 0.20 -12.50 3.85
CA GLU A 43 0.66 -13.88 4.07
C GLU A 43 1.75 -14.02 5.14
N GLY A 44 2.17 -12.93 5.78
CA GLY A 44 3.29 -12.99 6.74
C GLY A 44 4.67 -12.88 6.10
N ILE A 45 4.77 -12.64 4.78
CA ILE A 45 6.05 -12.58 4.06
C ILE A 45 6.52 -11.13 3.92
N GLY A 46 7.76 -10.84 4.32
CA GLY A 46 8.41 -9.53 4.17
C GLY A 46 8.69 -8.82 5.49
N ASP A 47 9.92 -8.29 5.58
CA ASP A 47 10.50 -7.64 6.77
C ASP A 47 10.84 -6.17 6.50
N THR A 48 11.18 -5.85 5.26
CA THR A 48 11.34 -4.49 4.76
C THR A 48 10.83 -4.41 3.33
N MET A 49 10.48 -3.23 2.84
CA MET A 49 9.98 -3.07 1.48
C MET A 49 10.41 -1.75 0.84
N ARG A 50 10.46 -1.76 -0.49
CA ARG A 50 10.56 -0.56 -1.32
C ARG A 50 9.50 -0.62 -2.44
N VAL A 51 8.81 0.49 -2.64
CA VAL A 51 7.97 0.72 -3.83
C VAL A 51 8.83 1.45 -4.85
N SER A 52 8.88 0.99 -6.11
CA SER A 52 9.68 1.63 -7.15
C SER A 52 8.80 2.41 -8.11
N ILE A 53 8.86 3.74 -8.05
CA ILE A 53 8.03 4.63 -8.87
C ILE A 53 8.92 5.41 -9.84
N THR A 54 8.52 5.48 -11.10
CA THR A 54 9.09 6.47 -12.03
C THR A 54 8.47 7.84 -11.71
N GLY A 55 9.10 8.60 -10.82
CA GLY A 55 8.66 9.92 -10.35
C GLY A 55 9.33 10.35 -9.05
N GLU A 56 8.70 11.28 -8.33
CA GLU A 56 9.21 11.80 -7.05
C GLU A 56 9.34 10.72 -5.96
N LEU A 57 10.46 10.74 -5.22
CA LEU A 57 10.80 9.73 -4.21
C LEU A 57 9.85 9.73 -3.02
N GLU A 58 9.30 10.89 -2.66
CA GLU A 58 8.31 11.03 -1.58
C GLU A 58 7.06 10.19 -1.87
N ASN A 59 6.72 10.00 -3.14
CA ASN A 59 5.59 9.15 -3.51
C ASN A 59 5.89 7.66 -3.28
N GLU A 60 7.14 7.21 -3.41
CA GLU A 60 7.52 5.83 -3.04
C GLU A 60 7.19 5.58 -1.56
N ILE A 61 7.54 6.54 -0.69
CA ILE A 61 7.32 6.46 0.76
C ILE A 61 5.82 6.52 1.08
N LYS A 62 5.08 7.45 0.48
CA LYS A 62 3.63 7.59 0.69
C LYS A 62 2.89 6.31 0.34
N VAL A 63 3.19 5.73 -0.83
CA VAL A 63 2.57 4.48 -1.29
C VAL A 63 2.99 3.30 -0.42
N ALA A 64 4.27 3.20 -0.04
CA ALA A 64 4.74 2.12 0.84
C ALA A 64 4.03 2.14 2.21
N ARG A 65 3.90 3.32 2.83
CA ARG A 65 3.17 3.47 4.10
C ARG A 65 1.68 3.12 3.96
N ALA A 66 1.05 3.49 2.84
CA ALA A 66 -0.33 3.11 2.56
C ALA A 66 -0.50 1.58 2.44
N ILE A 67 0.39 0.90 1.70
CA ILE A 67 0.38 -0.56 1.56
C ILE A 67 0.55 -1.24 2.93
N LEU A 68 1.49 -0.78 3.75
CA LEU A 68 1.71 -1.32 5.10
C LEU A 68 0.48 -1.13 6.00
N ARG A 69 -0.19 0.03 5.92
CA ARG A 69 -1.42 0.30 6.69
C ARG A 69 -2.55 -0.62 6.28
N HIS A 70 -2.84 -0.71 4.97
CA HIS A 70 -3.99 -1.49 4.48
C HIS A 70 -3.73 -3.01 4.47
N SER A 71 -2.48 -3.46 4.49
CA SER A 71 -2.13 -4.87 4.75
C SER A 71 -2.16 -5.25 6.24
N GLY A 72 -2.42 -4.29 7.14
CA GLY A 72 -2.50 -4.53 8.58
C GLY A 72 -1.15 -4.57 9.32
N ARG A 73 -0.04 -4.30 8.62
CA ARG A 73 1.32 -4.29 9.18
C ARG A 73 1.67 -3.00 9.91
N LEU A 74 1.06 -1.88 9.53
CA LEU A 74 1.22 -0.58 10.18
C LEU A 74 -0.09 -0.16 10.85
N LYS A 75 -0.15 -0.27 12.18
CA LYS A 75 -1.33 0.08 12.99
C LYS A 75 -1.32 1.52 13.52
N GLU A 76 -0.22 2.24 13.30
CA GLU A 76 -0.04 3.62 13.78
C GLU A 76 -0.66 4.67 12.85
N GLY A 77 -1.03 5.80 13.45
CA GLY A 77 -1.58 6.97 12.77
C GLY A 77 -3.09 6.90 12.54
N ILE A 78 -3.61 7.98 11.96
CA ILE A 78 -5.03 8.11 11.67
C ILE A 78 -5.35 7.34 10.39
N ASN A 79 -6.30 6.41 10.47
CA ASN A 79 -6.90 5.79 9.30
C ASN A 79 -8.26 6.45 9.02
N TRP A 80 -8.30 7.31 8.01
CA TRP A 80 -9.52 7.97 7.59
C TRP A 80 -10.28 7.08 6.61
N ILE A 81 -11.56 6.83 6.89
CA ILE A 81 -12.44 6.00 6.06
C ILE A 81 -13.69 6.82 5.76
N SER A 82 -13.99 7.00 4.47
CA SER A 82 -15.22 7.64 4.02
C SER A 82 -16.13 6.64 3.31
N CYS A 83 -17.45 6.86 3.43
CA CYS A 83 -18.43 6.15 2.62
C CYS A 83 -18.30 6.63 1.15
N PRO A 84 -18.44 5.74 0.15
CA PRO A 84 -18.41 6.11 -1.26
C PRO A 84 -19.52 7.08 -1.71
N THR A 85 -20.48 7.39 -0.82
CA THR A 85 -21.77 8.08 -1.09
C THR A 85 -22.83 7.18 -1.73
N CYS A 86 -24.11 7.45 -1.47
CA CYS A 86 -25.26 6.77 -2.07
C CYS A 86 -26.51 7.67 -1.98
N GLY A 87 -27.65 7.25 -2.52
CA GLY A 87 -28.90 8.03 -2.48
C GLY A 87 -29.47 8.32 -1.08
N ARG A 88 -28.89 7.75 -0.02
CA ARG A 88 -29.24 8.04 1.38
C ARG A 88 -28.42 9.19 1.98
N ILE A 89 -27.57 9.83 1.19
CA ILE A 89 -26.70 10.89 1.67
C ILE A 89 -27.50 12.16 1.96
N GLU A 90 -27.34 12.71 3.16
CA GLU A 90 -28.04 13.93 3.61
C GLU A 90 -27.10 15.15 3.72
N ALA A 91 -25.81 14.97 3.41
CA ALA A 91 -24.78 16.01 3.56
C ALA A 91 -23.79 15.98 2.39
N ASN A 92 -23.07 17.08 2.17
CA ASN A 92 -21.99 17.11 1.18
C ASN A 92 -20.73 16.38 1.70
N LEU A 93 -20.78 15.05 1.69
CA LEU A 93 -19.71 14.21 2.22
C LEU A 93 -18.39 14.38 1.46
N VAL A 94 -18.43 14.65 0.16
CA VAL A 94 -17.23 14.79 -0.68
C VAL A 94 -16.42 16.03 -0.27
N ASP A 95 -17.08 17.17 -0.10
CA ASP A 95 -16.44 18.40 0.38
C ASP A 95 -15.94 18.24 1.83
N MET A 96 -16.76 17.64 2.70
CA MET A 96 -16.37 17.38 4.09
C MET A 96 -15.14 16.46 4.19
N ALA A 97 -15.12 15.36 3.44
CA ALA A 97 -13.98 14.43 3.41
C ALA A 97 -12.70 15.13 2.94
N SER A 98 -12.80 15.95 1.90
CA SER A 98 -11.66 16.70 1.35
C SER A 98 -11.10 17.73 2.35
N LYS A 99 -11.97 18.35 3.17
CA LYS A 99 -11.56 19.28 4.23
C LYS A 99 -10.87 18.58 5.39
N VAL A 100 -11.30 17.36 5.73
CA VAL A 100 -10.68 16.57 6.79
C VAL A 100 -9.31 16.04 6.35
N GLU A 101 -9.16 15.59 5.10
CA GLU A 101 -7.88 15.09 4.59
C GLU A 101 -6.76 16.14 4.61
N LYS A 102 -7.11 17.43 4.51
CA LYS A 102 -6.14 18.55 4.52
C LYS A 102 -5.76 19.03 5.93
N ARG A 103 -6.44 18.58 6.99
CA ARG A 103 -6.21 19.01 8.37
C ARG A 103 -5.36 18.01 9.13
#